data_AF-A0A1M6UNJ0-F1
#
_entry.id   AF-A0A1M6UNJ0-F1
#
_cell.length_a   1.000
_cell.length_b   1.000
_cell.length_c   1.000
_cell.angle_alpha   90.00
_cell.angle_beta   90.00
_cell.angle_gamma   90.00
#
_symmetry.space_group_name_H-M   'P 1'
#
loop_
_entity.id
_entity.type
_entity.pdbx_description
1 polymer ?
#
loop_
_entity_poly.entity_id
_entity_poly.type
_entity_poly.pdbx_seq_one_letter_code
_entity_poly.pdbx_strand_id
1 'polypeptide(L)'
;MDKETITLFFTRSEKSLLGVCSTIAKTFKLPPIGVRVALIVLTLIFIPLGIITYIGLYLAFNKKKGKMVTFGLLGALLGIPLSYYFQSDIIQNYGGNSGMFSYLRNFISMVDEYDRFVGNGWDIVFNVFLSIIVFALVGAAIGYFMDKNENTNNQPK
;
A
#
# COMPACT_ATOMS: atom_id res chain seq x y z
N MET A 1 20.89 37.23 -1.71
CA MET A 1 20.59 35.87 -1.19
C MET A 1 20.01 35.09 -2.36
N ASP A 2 20.80 34.16 -2.88
CA ASP A 2 20.59 33.57 -4.20
C ASP A 2 19.49 32.49 -4.17
N LYS A 3 18.56 32.53 -5.13
CA LYS A 3 17.41 31.61 -5.17
C LYS A 3 17.85 30.15 -5.27
N GLU A 4 19.02 29.89 -5.88
CA GLU A 4 19.55 28.53 -6.04
C GLU A 4 19.93 27.89 -4.70
N THR A 5 20.43 28.68 -3.74
CA THR A 5 20.87 28.19 -2.44
C THR A 5 19.70 27.70 -1.57
N ILE A 6 18.52 28.30 -1.72
CA ILE A 6 17.32 27.95 -0.95
C ILE A 6 16.76 26.60 -1.40
N THR A 7 16.71 26.37 -2.71
CA THR A 7 16.31 25.07 -3.28
C THR A 7 17.24 23.95 -2.82
N LEU A 8 18.55 24.18 -2.81
CA LEU A 8 19.53 23.15 -2.43
C LEU A 8 19.45 22.78 -0.94
N PHE A 9 19.10 23.75 -0.07
CA PHE A 9 18.90 23.52 1.36
C PHE A 9 17.62 22.70 1.66
N PHE A 10 16.51 22.98 0.97
CA PHE A 10 15.25 22.21 1.09
C PHE A 10 15.27 20.84 0.38
N THR A 11 16.20 20.65 -0.55
CA THR A 11 16.39 19.42 -1.33
C THR A 11 17.51 18.55 -0.78
N ARG A 12 17.88 18.69 0.51
CA ARG A 12 18.68 17.66 1.20
C ARG A 12 17.88 16.36 1.23
N SER A 13 18.21 15.48 0.29
CA SER A 13 17.63 14.15 0.05
C SER A 13 17.68 13.24 1.29
N GLU A 14 18.45 13.61 2.31
CA GLU A 14 18.84 12.74 3.42
C GLU A 14 18.03 12.97 4.71
N LYS A 15 17.17 14.00 4.77
CA LYS A 15 16.36 14.29 5.98
C LYS A 15 14.84 14.27 5.78
N SER A 16 14.36 14.07 4.55
CA SER A 16 12.91 14.02 4.28
C SER A 16 12.48 12.57 4.07
N LEU A 17 11.94 11.96 5.13
CA LEU A 17 11.19 10.70 5.15
C LEU A 17 11.60 9.69 4.05
N LEU A 18 12.61 8.86 4.26
CA LEU A 18 13.00 7.75 3.36
C LEU A 18 13.33 8.11 1.88
N GLY A 19 13.34 9.39 1.48
CA GLY A 19 13.77 9.82 0.13
C GLY A 19 12.81 9.51 -1.02
N VAL A 20 11.61 8.99 -0.74
CA VAL A 20 10.64 8.51 -1.76
C VAL A 20 10.29 9.61 -2.76
N CYS A 21 9.92 10.80 -2.30
CA CYS A 21 9.56 11.92 -3.17
C CYS A 21 10.73 12.40 -4.04
N SER A 22 11.97 12.27 -3.56
CA SER A 22 13.19 12.63 -4.30
C SER A 22 13.47 11.63 -5.43
N THR A 23 13.30 10.33 -5.16
CA THR A 23 13.46 9.25 -6.14
C THR A 23 12.42 9.32 -7.26
N ILE A 24 11.18 9.67 -6.92
CA ILE A 24 10.08 9.86 -7.89
C ILE A 24 10.35 11.07 -8.77
N ALA A 25 10.72 12.20 -8.17
CA ALA A 25 11.05 13.44 -8.87
C ALA A 25 12.18 13.24 -9.89
N LYS A 26 13.24 12.52 -9.51
CA LYS A 26 14.35 12.19 -10.42
C LYS A 26 13.93 11.25 -11.56
N THR A 27 13.09 10.25 -11.28
CA THR A 27 12.70 9.25 -12.29
C THR A 27 11.73 9.84 -13.33
N PHE A 28 10.80 10.69 -12.89
CA PHE A 28 9.81 11.32 -13.77
C PHE A 28 10.19 12.72 -14.27
N LYS A 29 11.39 13.23 -13.92
CA LYS A 29 11.83 14.60 -14.19
C LYS A 29 10.84 15.67 -13.70
N LEU A 30 10.16 15.42 -12.58
CA LEU A 30 9.16 16.32 -11.99
C LEU A 30 9.75 17.11 -10.81
N PRO A 31 9.26 18.33 -10.51
CA PRO A 31 9.69 19.07 -9.34
C PRO A 31 9.32 18.31 -8.04
N PRO A 32 10.26 18.10 -7.10
CA PRO A 32 10.03 17.34 -5.86
C PRO A 32 8.90 17.89 -4.98
N ILE A 33 8.66 19.19 -5.07
CA ILE A 33 7.57 19.88 -4.38
C ILE A 33 6.20 19.38 -4.87
N GLY A 34 6.05 19.16 -6.19
CA GLY A 34 4.79 18.71 -6.78
C GLY A 34 4.41 17.31 -6.32
N VAL A 35 5.40 16.42 -6.23
CA VAL A 35 5.21 15.05 -5.73
C VAL A 35 4.78 15.06 -4.25
N ARG A 36 5.38 15.93 -3.42
CA ARG A 36 5.00 16.07 -2.01
C ARG A 36 3.58 16.60 -1.85
N VAL A 37 3.20 17.65 -2.60
CA VAL A 37 1.85 18.22 -2.54
C VAL A 37 0.82 17.20 -3.03
N ALA A 38 1.08 16.48 -4.11
CA ALA A 38 0.19 15.43 -4.60
C ALA A 38 -0.02 14.32 -3.57
N LEU A 39 1.04 13.88 -2.88
CA LEU A 39 0.95 12.86 -1.83
C LEU A 39 0.19 13.36 -0.59
N ILE A 40 0.42 14.61 -0.19
CA ILE A 40 -0.26 15.22 0.95
C ILE A 40 -1.76 15.39 0.64
N VAL A 41 -2.10 15.85 -0.56
CA VAL A 41 -3.49 15.96 -1.03
C VAL A 41 -4.13 14.57 -1.08
N LEU A 42 -3.43 13.56 -1.58
CA LEU A 42 -3.90 12.18 -1.60
C LEU A 42 -4.15 11.64 -0.17
N THR A 43 -3.25 11.90 0.79
CA THR A 43 -3.47 11.55 2.20
C THR A 43 -4.62 12.33 2.83
N LEU A 44 -4.86 13.59 2.43
CA LEU A 44 -5.95 14.39 2.98
C LEU A 44 -7.32 13.93 2.47
N ILE A 45 -7.40 13.49 1.21
CA ILE A 45 -8.64 12.98 0.62
C ILE A 45 -8.92 11.55 1.10
N PHE A 46 -7.88 10.72 1.20
CA PHE A 46 -7.97 9.37 1.77
C PHE A 46 -6.74 9.08 2.63
N ILE A 47 -6.89 9.27 3.94
CA ILE A 47 -5.85 9.05 4.96
C ILE A 47 -5.14 7.69 4.80
N PRO A 48 -5.83 6.54 4.62
CA PRO A 48 -5.14 5.26 4.43
C PRO A 48 -4.44 5.16 3.07
N LEU A 49 -5.06 5.63 1.99
CA LEU A 49 -4.53 5.47 0.62
C LEU A 49 -3.23 6.22 0.38
N GLY A 50 -3.06 7.41 0.96
CA GLY A 50 -1.83 8.16 0.75
C GLY A 50 -0.60 7.51 1.41
N ILE A 51 -0.76 6.91 2.59
CA ILE A 51 0.30 6.17 3.28
C ILE A 51 0.64 4.88 2.52
N ILE A 52 -0.39 4.15 2.07
CA ILE A 52 -0.27 2.94 1.25
C ILE A 52 0.49 3.27 -0.05
N THR A 53 0.05 4.31 -0.78
CA THR A 53 0.68 4.75 -2.03
C THR A 53 2.15 5.13 -1.80
N TYR A 54 2.45 5.81 -0.69
CA TYR A 54 3.82 6.16 -0.32
C TYR A 54 4.73 4.95 -0.16
N ILE A 55 4.28 3.96 0.62
CA ILE A 55 5.02 2.72 0.89
C ILE A 55 5.13 1.88 -0.39
N GLY A 56 4.09 1.84 -1.22
CA GLY A 56 4.11 1.17 -2.52
C GLY A 56 5.12 1.75 -3.48
N LEU A 57 5.19 3.07 -3.61
CA LEU A 57 6.23 3.69 -4.43
C LEU A 57 7.62 3.44 -3.87
N TYR A 58 7.83 3.56 -2.55
CA TYR A 58 9.13 3.25 -1.94
C TYR A 58 9.62 1.83 -2.31
N LEU A 59 8.72 0.84 -2.26
CA LEU A 59 9.06 -0.54 -2.57
C LEU A 59 9.25 -0.76 -4.07
N ALA A 60 8.36 -0.23 -4.92
CA ALA A 60 8.48 -0.35 -6.38
C ALA A 60 9.78 0.24 -6.95
N PHE A 61 10.29 1.32 -6.35
CA PHE A 61 11.55 1.94 -6.78
C PHE A 61 12.81 1.27 -6.20
N ASN A 62 12.67 0.43 -5.16
CA ASN A 62 13.76 -0.40 -4.69
C ASN A 62 13.90 -1.63 -5.61
N LYS A 63 14.77 -1.52 -6.61
CA LYS A 63 15.05 -2.52 -7.68
C LYS A 63 15.64 -3.86 -7.20
N LYS A 64 15.20 -4.43 -6.08
CA LYS A 64 15.60 -5.77 -5.63
C LYS A 64 14.50 -6.77 -5.96
N LYS A 65 14.61 -7.32 -7.18
CA LYS A 65 13.50 -7.84 -7.98
C LYS A 65 12.96 -9.23 -7.60
N GLY A 66 13.65 -10.02 -6.77
CA GLY A 66 13.23 -11.39 -6.49
C GLY A 66 12.23 -11.49 -5.35
N LYS A 67 12.76 -11.53 -4.12
CA LYS A 67 11.98 -11.82 -2.91
C LYS A 67 10.91 -10.77 -2.64
N MET A 68 11.19 -9.49 -2.88
CA MET A 68 10.19 -8.40 -2.73
C MET A 68 8.92 -8.67 -3.54
N VAL A 69 9.05 -9.04 -4.82
CA VAL A 69 7.91 -9.27 -5.70
C VAL A 69 7.15 -10.53 -5.27
N THR A 70 7.87 -11.61 -4.95
CA THR A 70 7.26 -12.86 -4.46
C THR A 70 6.45 -12.64 -3.19
N PHE A 71 7.04 -11.98 -2.19
CA PHE A 71 6.32 -11.71 -0.94
C PHE A 71 5.21 -10.68 -1.13
N GLY A 72 5.37 -9.72 -2.04
CA GLY A 72 4.30 -8.78 -2.41
C GLY A 72 3.11 -9.48 -3.06
N LEU A 73 3.34 -10.41 -3.98
CA LEU A 73 2.27 -11.21 -4.59
C LEU A 73 1.61 -12.15 -3.58
N LEU A 74 2.38 -12.77 -2.69
CA LEU A 74 1.83 -13.56 -1.59
C LEU A 74 0.97 -12.71 -0.66
N GLY A 75 1.44 -11.51 -0.32
CA GLY A 75 0.66 -10.53 0.43
C GLY A 75 -0.64 -10.17 -0.26
N ALA A 76 -0.60 -9.85 -1.56
CA ALA A 76 -1.79 -9.54 -2.34
C ALA A 76 -2.81 -10.71 -2.33
N LEU A 77 -2.32 -11.93 -2.50
CA LEU A 77 -3.14 -13.14 -2.52
C LEU A 77 -3.77 -13.42 -1.14
N LEU A 78 -3.04 -13.17 -0.07
CA LEU A 78 -3.55 -13.27 1.31
C LEU A 78 -4.50 -12.12 1.67
N GLY A 79 -4.37 -10.95 1.04
CA GLY A 79 -5.27 -9.81 1.27
C GLY A 79 -6.72 -10.09 0.85
N ILE A 80 -6.96 -11.01 -0.09
CA ILE A 80 -8.32 -11.40 -0.49
C ILE A 80 -9.07 -12.06 0.69
N PRO A 81 -8.59 -13.15 1.31
CA PRO A 81 -9.23 -13.71 2.50
C PRO A 81 -9.19 -12.75 3.70
N LEU A 82 -8.07 -12.08 3.94
CA LEU A 82 -7.94 -11.17 5.09
C LEU A 82 -8.81 -9.92 4.99
N SER A 83 -9.32 -9.58 3.81
CA SER A 83 -10.30 -8.50 3.63
C SER A 83 -11.55 -8.67 4.49
N TYR A 84 -11.92 -9.91 4.84
CA TYR A 84 -13.00 -10.21 5.78
C TYR A 84 -12.89 -9.44 7.09
N TYR A 85 -11.69 -9.29 7.64
CA TYR A 85 -11.46 -8.57 8.89
C TYR A 85 -11.52 -7.04 8.76
N PHE A 86 -11.43 -6.54 7.53
CA PHE A 86 -11.61 -5.12 7.22
C PHE A 86 -13.07 -4.78 6.89
N GLN A 87 -13.95 -5.79 6.78
CA GLN A 87 -15.38 -5.58 6.60
C GLN A 87 -16.06 -5.22 7.92
N SER A 88 -17.23 -4.58 7.83
CA SER A 88 -18.06 -4.22 8.98
C SER A 88 -18.72 -5.46 9.63
N ASP A 89 -19.12 -5.34 10.91
CA ASP A 89 -19.74 -6.42 11.68
C ASP A 89 -21.00 -7.01 11.01
N ILE A 90 -21.72 -6.21 10.22
CA ILE A 90 -22.91 -6.63 9.47
C ILE A 90 -22.53 -7.66 8.40
N ILE A 91 -21.42 -7.43 7.70
CA ILE A 91 -20.93 -8.32 6.63
C ILE A 91 -20.25 -9.54 7.23
N GLN A 92 -19.53 -9.38 8.34
CA GLN A 92 -18.90 -10.51 9.03
C GLN A 92 -19.93 -11.50 9.62
N ASN A 93 -21.07 -11.00 10.10
CA ASN A 93 -22.15 -11.82 10.62
C ASN A 93 -23.18 -12.24 9.55
N TYR A 94 -22.97 -11.86 8.29
CA TYR A 94 -23.87 -12.17 7.20
C TYR A 94 -23.97 -13.68 6.97
N GLY A 95 -25.19 -14.21 6.93
CA GLY A 95 -25.43 -15.65 6.76
C GLY A 95 -25.11 -16.52 7.99
N GLY A 96 -24.97 -15.91 9.18
CA GLY A 96 -24.77 -16.61 10.46
C GLY A 96 -23.34 -17.09 10.67
N ASN A 97 -22.52 -16.28 11.35
CA ASN A 97 -21.17 -16.57 11.87
C ASN A 97 -20.36 -17.66 11.13
N SER A 98 -20.31 -17.61 9.80
CA SER A 98 -19.82 -18.72 8.98
C SER A 98 -18.36 -18.54 8.51
N GLY A 99 -17.67 -17.54 9.07
CA GLY A 99 -16.23 -17.34 8.92
C GLY A 99 -15.79 -16.91 7.51
N MET A 100 -14.49 -16.65 7.39
CA MET A 100 -13.85 -16.08 6.20
C MET A 100 -14.09 -16.87 4.91
N PHE A 101 -14.19 -18.21 4.99
CA PHE A 101 -14.37 -19.05 3.80
C PHE A 101 -15.79 -18.97 3.23
N SER A 102 -16.80 -18.83 4.10
CA SER A 102 -18.19 -18.59 3.69
C SER A 102 -18.32 -17.22 3.01
N TYR A 103 -17.67 -16.20 3.58
CA TYR A 103 -17.57 -14.87 2.98
C TYR A 103 -17.03 -14.92 1.55
N LEU A 104 -15.93 -15.65 1.31
CA LEU A 104 -15.36 -15.76 -0.04
C LEU A 104 -16.28 -16.46 -1.04
N ARG A 105 -16.99 -17.51 -0.61
CA ARG A 105 -17.93 -18.23 -1.49
C ARG A 105 -19.17 -17.41 -1.82
N ASN A 106 -19.67 -16.65 -0.84
CA ASN A 106 -20.91 -15.89 -0.95
C ASN A 106 -20.66 -14.41 -1.27
N PHE A 107 -19.44 -14.02 -1.61
CA PHE A 107 -19.05 -12.62 -1.79
C PHE A 107 -19.95 -11.86 -2.76
N ILE A 108 -20.25 -12.46 -3.91
CA ILE A 108 -21.12 -11.86 -4.93
C ILE A 108 -22.52 -11.60 -4.37
N SER A 109 -23.11 -12.59 -3.69
CA SER A 109 -24.42 -12.45 -3.07
C SER A 109 -24.41 -11.40 -1.94
N MET A 110 -23.34 -11.34 -1.14
CA MET A 110 -23.20 -10.31 -0.09
C MET A 110 -23.11 -8.90 -0.67
N VAL A 111 -22.38 -8.71 -1.77
CA VAL A 111 -22.26 -7.40 -2.43
C VAL A 111 -23.62 -6.96 -2.98
N ASP A 112 -24.33 -7.83 -3.69
CA ASP A 112 -25.62 -7.52 -4.30
C ASP A 112 -26.71 -7.23 -3.24
N GLU A 113 -26.71 -8.01 -2.15
CA GLU A 113 -27.71 -7.84 -1.09
C GLU A 113 -27.40 -6.65 -0.18
N TYR A 114 -26.11 -6.35 0.07
CA TYR A 114 -25.70 -5.13 0.76
C TYR A 114 -26.06 -3.88 -0.04
N ASP A 115 -25.89 -3.91 -1.37
CA ASP A 115 -26.28 -2.84 -2.29
C ASP A 115 -27.80 -2.58 -2.29
N ARG A 116 -28.60 -3.66 -2.19
CA ARG A 116 -30.07 -3.57 -2.15
C ARG A 116 -30.66 -3.11 -0.83
N PHE A 117 -30.07 -3.50 0.31
CA PHE A 117 -30.76 -3.39 1.61
C PHE A 117 -30.04 -2.57 2.68
N VAL A 118 -28.73 -2.33 2.56
CA VAL A 118 -27.96 -1.72 3.66
C VAL A 118 -27.26 -0.43 3.22
N GLY A 119 -26.57 -0.46 2.09
CA GLY A 119 -25.68 0.63 1.69
C GLY A 119 -25.19 0.46 0.26
N ASN A 120 -23.99 0.95 -0.03
CA ASN A 120 -23.38 0.84 -1.35
C ASN A 120 -22.52 -0.43 -1.41
N GLY A 121 -22.86 -1.37 -2.30
CA GLY A 121 -22.10 -2.62 -2.48
C GLY A 121 -20.63 -2.38 -2.87
N TRP A 122 -20.34 -1.22 -3.46
CA TRP A 122 -18.98 -0.80 -3.79
C TRP A 122 -18.07 -0.67 -2.57
N ASP A 123 -18.59 -0.34 -1.39
CA ASP A 123 -17.76 -0.19 -0.19
C ASP A 123 -17.11 -1.53 0.20
N ILE A 124 -17.84 -2.63 0.03
CA ILE A 124 -17.33 -3.99 0.25
C ILE A 124 -16.18 -4.28 -0.72
N VAL A 125 -16.38 -4.00 -2.00
CA VAL A 125 -15.38 -4.23 -3.05
C VAL A 125 -14.15 -3.37 -2.82
N PHE A 126 -14.32 -2.10 -2.46
CA PHE A 126 -13.23 -1.19 -2.12
C PHE A 126 -12.44 -1.67 -0.91
N ASN A 127 -13.11 -2.21 0.13
CA ASN A 127 -12.43 -2.79 1.28
C ASN A 127 -11.58 -4.01 0.89
N VAL A 128 -12.08 -4.87 -0.01
CA VAL A 128 -11.28 -6.00 -0.54
C VAL A 128 -10.07 -5.50 -1.30
N PHE A 129 -10.28 -4.56 -2.22
CA PHE A 129 -9.21 -3.98 -3.01
C PHE A 129 -8.13 -3.31 -2.12
N LEU A 130 -8.57 -2.55 -1.12
CA LEU A 130 -7.68 -1.91 -0.16
C LEU A 130 -6.89 -2.95 0.62
N SER A 131 -7.53 -4.03 1.08
CA SER A 131 -6.85 -5.12 1.79
C SER A 131 -5.77 -5.77 0.92
N ILE A 132 -6.07 -6.09 -0.35
CA ILE A 132 -5.09 -6.64 -1.31
C ILE A 132 -3.87 -5.73 -1.40
N ILE A 133 -4.08 -4.41 -1.56
CA ILE A 133 -2.97 -3.48 -1.67
C ILE A 133 -2.19 -3.43 -0.34
N VAL A 134 -2.86 -3.28 0.80
CA VAL A 134 -2.19 -3.22 2.11
C VAL A 134 -1.32 -4.45 2.34
N PHE A 135 -1.84 -5.65 2.14
CA PHE A 135 -1.05 -6.87 2.35
C PHE A 135 0.03 -7.05 1.28
N ALA A 136 -0.21 -6.63 0.04
CA ALA A 136 0.84 -6.62 -0.98
C ALA A 136 2.04 -5.75 -0.58
N LEU A 137 1.77 -4.58 0.03
CA LEU A 137 2.81 -3.71 0.52
C LEU A 137 3.53 -4.27 1.75
N VAL A 138 2.80 -4.85 2.69
CA VAL A 138 3.38 -5.51 3.86
C VAL A 138 4.29 -6.66 3.40
N GLY A 139 3.81 -7.50 2.48
CA GLY A 139 4.58 -8.58 1.88
C GLY A 139 5.84 -8.07 1.17
N ALA A 140 5.71 -7.05 0.32
CA ALA A 140 6.85 -6.46 -0.36
C ALA A 140 7.86 -5.83 0.62
N ALA A 141 7.40 -5.21 1.71
CA ALA A 141 8.27 -4.69 2.76
C ALA A 141 9.05 -5.80 3.46
N ILE A 142 8.39 -6.91 3.82
CA ILE A 142 9.03 -8.10 4.41
C ILE A 142 10.10 -8.63 3.44
N GLY A 143 9.75 -8.80 2.17
CA GLY A 143 10.68 -9.28 1.14
C GLY A 143 11.89 -8.35 0.95
N TYR A 144 11.70 -7.04 1.09
CA TYR A 144 12.80 -6.06 1.07
C TYR A 144 13.76 -6.21 2.26
N PHE A 145 13.22 -6.35 3.49
CA PHE A 145 14.05 -6.50 4.69
C PHE A 145 14.81 -7.83 4.69
N MET A 146 14.18 -8.92 4.22
CA MET A 146 14.85 -10.22 4.08
C MET A 146 16.03 -10.15 3.11
N ASP A 147 15.86 -9.51 1.96
CA ASP A 147 16.92 -9.35 0.97
C ASP A 147 18.05 -8.43 1.46
N LYS A 148 17.71 -7.37 2.20
CA LYS A 148 18.71 -6.49 2.83
C LYS A 148 19.58 -7.26 3.84
N ASN A 149 18.98 -8.13 4.66
CA ASN A 149 19.70 -8.90 5.67
C ASN A 149 20.62 -9.96 5.04
N GLU A 150 20.17 -10.61 3.98
CA GLU A 150 20.95 -11.62 3.25
C GLU A 150 22.21 -11.04 2.60
N ASN A 151 22.12 -9.83 2.04
CA ASN A 151 23.29 -9.13 1.49
C ASN A 151 24.25 -8.62 2.56
N THR A 152 23.78 -8.40 3.79
CA THR A 152 24.64 -8.00 4.92
C THR A 152 25.41 -9.20 5.47
N ASN A 153 24.79 -10.39 5.49
CA ASN A 153 25.42 -11.63 5.97
C ASN A 153 26.40 -12.27 4.98
N ASN A 154 26.32 -11.95 3.69
CA ASN A 154 27.21 -12.49 2.64
C ASN A 154 28.48 -11.65 2.41
N GLN A 155 28.75 -10.64 3.25
CA GLN A 155 30.03 -9.94 3.23
C GLN A 155 31.06 -10.78 4.03
N PRO A 156 32.15 -11.27 3.40
CA PRO A 156 33.21 -11.95 4.15
C PRO A 156 33.79 -10.97 5.19
N LYS A 157 33.85 -11.41 6.44
CA LYS A 157 34.56 -10.72 7.52
C LYS A 157 36.06 -10.65 7.22
#